data_AF-A0A3N5IHF6-F1
#
_entry.id   AF-A0A3N5IHF6-F1
#
_cell.length_a   1.000
_cell.length_b   1.000
_cell.length_c   1.000
_cell.angle_alpha   90.00
_cell.angle_beta   90.00
_cell.angle_gamma   90.00
#
_symmetry.space_group_name_H-M   'P 1'
#
loop_
_entity.id
_entity.type
_entity.pdbx_description
1 polymer ?
#
loop_
_entity_poly.entity_id
_entity_poly.type
_entity_poly.pdbx_seq_one_letter_code
_entity_poly.pdbx_strand_id
1 'polypeptide(L)'
;MKGPGLIATALRERIKELNCLYGIAQLAERYAESIEELLSHLVDFLPLSWQYPDIACARILFEGRTYQSSHFRITPWRQESRILVYNEPRGEVGIFYLEERAAADEGPFLKEERIMLDEVARRIGAVALRIAAEQELQEINRQLSLERSALQESNAALRAVLTKIGEEKQQIYRDMAAHIEKIILPILQVLFLEMPKEKRKYIEILRTNLEEIASPFLQKPTPAHLSLTQTEITICNLIRNGLRTKEIAKLRGVSPATIHRHREHIRKKLQLTKAKVNLATHLHSFT
;
A
#
# COMPACT_ATOMS: atom_id res chain seq x y z
N MET A 1 -14.43 21.51 65.39
CA MET A 1 -14.07 22.66 64.54
C MET A 1 -12.64 22.45 64.05
N LYS A 2 -12.46 21.95 62.82
CA LYS A 2 -11.11 21.86 62.20
C LYS A 2 -10.71 23.29 61.81
N GLY A 3 -9.67 23.82 62.45
CA GLY A 3 -9.30 25.24 62.38
C GLY A 3 -8.77 25.68 61.00
N PRO A 4 -8.82 27.00 60.72
CA PRO A 4 -8.45 27.60 59.42
C PRO A 4 -7.05 27.25 58.90
N GLY A 5 -6.12 26.86 59.78
CA GLY A 5 -4.77 26.41 59.40
C GLY A 5 -4.75 25.12 58.56
N LEU A 6 -5.67 24.18 58.79
CA LEU A 6 -5.73 22.92 58.02
C LEU A 6 -6.16 23.16 56.57
N ILE A 7 -7.04 24.14 56.35
CA ILE A 7 -7.52 24.50 55.01
C ILE A 7 -6.40 25.19 54.22
N ALA A 8 -5.64 26.08 54.87
CA ALA A 8 -4.53 26.78 54.23
C ALA A 8 -3.40 25.84 53.80
N THR A 9 -3.07 24.83 54.62
CA THR A 9 -2.06 23.81 54.26
C THR A 9 -2.53 22.93 53.11
N ALA A 10 -3.78 22.44 53.16
CA ALA A 10 -4.33 21.63 52.06
C ALA A 10 -4.39 22.39 50.73
N LEU A 11 -4.73 23.69 50.76
CA LEU A 11 -4.72 24.54 49.57
C LEU A 11 -3.31 24.70 49.00
N ARG A 12 -2.30 24.89 49.88
CA ARG A 12 -0.90 25.03 49.46
C ARG A 12 -0.39 23.78 48.75
N GLU A 13 -0.63 22.59 49.32
CA GLU A 13 -0.21 21.33 48.69
C GLU A 13 -0.93 21.11 47.36
N ARG A 14 -2.21 21.49 47.25
CA ARG A 14 -2.94 21.43 45.98
C ARG A 14 -2.37 22.36 44.91
N ILE A 15 -1.94 23.56 45.27
CA ILE A 15 -1.30 24.51 44.34
C ILE A 15 0.04 23.95 43.84
N LYS A 16 0.86 23.37 44.73
CA LYS A 16 2.12 22.72 44.34
C LYS A 16 1.89 21.58 43.35
N GLU A 17 0.93 20.70 43.65
CA GLU A 17 0.56 19.60 42.78
C GLU A 17 0.14 20.11 41.39
N LEU A 18 -0.75 21.09 41.32
CA LEU A 18 -1.21 21.66 40.05
C LEU A 18 -0.05 22.28 39.26
N ASN A 19 0.83 23.04 39.92
CA ASN A 19 2.00 23.65 39.27
C ASN A 19 2.96 22.58 38.72
N CYS A 20 3.18 21.51 39.47
CA CYS A 20 4.03 20.39 39.05
C CYS A 20 3.45 19.72 37.80
N LEU A 21 2.18 19.29 37.88
CA LEU A 21 1.53 18.56 36.79
C LEU A 21 1.38 19.41 35.52
N TYR A 22 1.11 20.71 35.69
CA TYR A 22 1.04 21.66 34.58
C TYR A 22 2.42 21.90 33.96
N GLY A 23 3.46 22.08 34.77
CA GLY A 23 4.83 22.24 34.28
C GLY A 23 5.32 21.02 33.49
N ILE A 24 5.01 19.81 33.96
CA ILE A 24 5.31 18.57 33.21
C ILE A 24 4.57 18.54 31.88
N ALA A 25 3.30 18.94 31.84
CA ALA A 25 2.54 19.00 30.59
C ALA A 25 3.16 20.00 29.59
N GLN A 26 3.52 21.20 30.05
CA GLN A 26 4.19 22.21 29.20
C GLN A 26 5.54 21.73 28.68
N LEU A 27 6.36 21.10 29.52
CA LEU A 27 7.64 20.53 29.08
C LEU A 27 7.41 19.40 28.09
N ALA A 28 6.44 18.52 28.32
CA ALA A 28 6.11 17.41 27.42
C ALA A 28 5.59 17.87 26.05
N GLU A 29 4.89 19.01 25.99
CA GLU A 29 4.50 19.65 24.73
C GLU A 29 5.70 20.30 24.03
N ARG A 30 6.55 21.01 24.78
CA ARG A 30 7.71 21.70 24.23
C ARG A 30 8.76 20.75 23.65
N TYR A 31 8.97 19.61 24.31
CA TYR A 31 9.95 18.59 23.93
C TYR A 31 9.25 17.33 23.39
N ALA A 32 8.16 17.51 22.64
CA ALA A 32 7.34 16.42 22.12
C ALA A 32 8.09 15.47 21.16
N GLU A 33 9.26 15.85 20.66
CA GLU A 33 10.05 15.05 19.72
C GLU A 33 11.20 14.28 20.38
N SER A 34 11.58 14.64 21.61
CA SER A 34 12.68 13.98 22.33
C SER A 34 12.36 13.78 23.80
N ILE A 35 12.24 12.50 24.18
CA ILE A 35 12.10 12.10 25.58
C ILE A 35 13.35 12.52 26.37
N GLU A 36 14.53 12.49 25.77
CA GLU A 36 15.77 12.83 26.46
C GLU A 36 15.86 14.31 26.81
N GLU A 37 15.46 15.19 25.90
CA GLU A 37 15.39 16.63 26.20
C GLU A 37 14.36 16.89 27.31
N LEU A 38 13.17 16.28 27.23
CA LEU A 38 12.15 16.36 28.28
C LEU A 38 12.72 15.94 29.64
N LEU A 39 13.33 14.76 29.73
CA LEU A 39 13.86 14.23 30.99
C LEU A 39 14.97 15.11 31.56
N SER A 40 15.84 15.66 30.71
CA SER A 40 16.92 16.55 31.13
C SER A 40 16.41 17.85 31.76
N HIS A 41 15.29 18.40 31.29
CA HIS A 41 14.67 19.58 31.87
C HIS A 41 13.78 19.24 33.08
N LEU A 42 13.16 18.07 33.07
CA LEU A 42 12.24 17.65 34.12
C LEU A 42 12.98 17.42 35.44
N VAL A 43 14.21 16.89 35.43
CA VAL A 43 15.01 16.72 36.65
C VAL A 43 15.31 18.03 37.38
N ASP A 44 15.54 19.13 36.67
CA ASP A 44 15.74 20.44 37.32
C ASP A 44 14.43 21.07 37.81
N PHE A 45 13.30 20.70 37.20
CA PHE A 45 11.99 21.25 37.56
C PHE A 45 11.35 20.57 38.77
N LEU A 46 11.47 19.24 38.90
CA LEU A 46 10.79 18.48 39.95
C LEU A 46 11.07 18.98 41.37
N PRO A 47 12.32 19.27 41.79
CA PRO A 47 12.64 19.72 43.15
C PRO A 47 11.79 20.90 43.64
N LEU A 48 11.37 21.79 42.73
CA LEU A 48 10.56 22.97 43.02
C LEU A 48 9.16 22.64 43.60
N SER A 49 8.71 21.42 43.41
CA SER A 49 7.37 20.97 43.84
C SER A 49 7.37 20.28 45.21
N TRP A 50 8.55 20.06 45.81
CA TRP A 50 8.71 19.40 47.11
C TRP A 50 8.70 20.40 48.27
N GLN A 51 8.60 19.90 49.50
CA GLN A 51 8.50 20.67 50.73
C GLN A 51 9.75 21.53 50.98
N TYR A 52 10.93 21.03 50.61
CA TYR A 52 12.22 21.70 50.75
C TYR A 52 12.96 21.82 49.40
N PRO A 53 12.52 22.71 48.48
CA PRO A 53 13.10 22.82 47.16
C PRO A 53 14.61 23.11 47.13
N ASP A 54 15.08 23.97 48.05
CA ASP A 54 16.47 24.45 48.07
C ASP A 54 17.50 23.34 48.35
N ILE A 55 17.06 22.24 48.94
CA ILE A 55 17.89 21.08 49.26
C ILE A 55 17.42 19.81 48.55
N ALA A 56 16.45 19.93 47.64
CA ALA A 56 15.93 18.82 46.86
C ALA A 56 16.72 18.69 45.56
N CYS A 57 17.05 17.46 45.20
CA CYS A 57 17.61 17.12 43.90
C CYS A 57 16.90 15.89 43.33
N ALA A 58 16.88 15.79 42.00
CA ALA A 58 16.16 14.73 41.29
C ALA A 58 17.10 13.88 40.43
N ARG A 59 16.71 12.63 40.24
CA ARG A 59 17.34 11.71 39.29
C ARG A 59 16.26 10.96 38.53
N ILE A 60 16.44 10.81 37.23
CA ILE A 60 15.65 9.91 36.40
C ILE A 60 16.58 8.92 35.73
N LEU A 61 16.31 7.63 35.88
CA LEU A 61 16.87 6.59 35.04
C LEU A 61 15.80 6.17 34.04
N PHE A 62 16.14 6.15 32.77
CA PHE A 62 15.23 5.73 31.71
C PHE A 62 16.03 5.07 30.59
N GLU A 63 15.68 3.83 30.25
CA GLU A 63 16.32 3.04 29.18
C GLU A 63 17.87 3.03 29.25
N GLY A 64 18.41 2.89 30.47
CA GLY A 64 19.85 2.82 30.71
C GLY A 64 20.58 4.17 30.70
N ARG A 65 19.87 5.28 30.43
CA ARG A 65 20.41 6.65 30.58
C ARG A 65 20.02 7.23 31.93
N THR A 66 20.88 8.10 32.46
CA THR A 66 20.68 8.78 33.75
C THR A 66 20.64 10.28 33.53
N TYR A 67 19.59 10.91 34.04
CA TYR A 67 19.37 12.36 34.06
C TYR A 67 19.39 12.81 35.51
N GLN A 68 20.06 13.92 35.79
CA GLN A 68 20.27 14.41 37.15
C GLN A 68 20.09 15.92 37.19
N SER A 69 19.45 16.40 38.26
CA SER A 69 19.35 17.83 38.50
C SER A 69 20.70 18.42 38.88
N SER A 70 20.79 19.74 38.84
CA SER A 70 21.91 20.47 39.40
C SER A 70 22.21 20.04 40.85
N HIS A 71 23.49 19.94 41.21
CA HIS A 71 23.98 19.57 42.54
C HIS A 71 23.53 18.20 43.08
N PHE A 72 23.14 17.26 42.20
CA PHE A 72 22.68 15.93 42.58
C PHE A 72 23.67 15.15 43.47
N ARG A 73 23.15 14.58 44.56
CA ARG A 73 23.87 13.63 45.43
C ARG A 73 22.90 12.57 45.95
N ILE A 74 23.36 11.33 46.00
CA ILE A 74 22.60 10.25 46.63
C ILE A 74 22.72 10.38 48.14
N THR A 75 21.59 10.47 48.81
CA THR A 75 21.48 10.49 50.28
C THR A 75 20.53 9.38 50.76
N PRO A 76 20.51 9.08 52.07
CA PRO A 76 19.51 8.19 52.66
C PRO A 76 18.09 8.78 52.63
N TRP A 77 17.97 10.11 52.56
CA TRP A 77 16.70 10.84 52.54
C TRP A 77 16.17 10.91 51.11
N ARG A 78 15.60 9.80 50.65
CA ARG A 78 15.11 9.68 49.27
C ARG A 78 13.78 8.96 49.16
N GLN A 79 13.05 9.29 48.09
CA GLN A 79 11.92 8.51 47.61
C GLN A 79 12.09 8.27 46.11
N GLU A 80 11.69 7.08 45.66
CA GLU A 80 11.86 6.62 44.28
C GLU A 80 10.54 5.98 43.80
N SER A 81 10.18 6.20 42.54
CA SER A 81 9.02 5.60 41.89
C SER A 81 9.38 5.05 40.51
N ARG A 82 8.78 3.91 40.14
CA ARG A 82 9.10 3.20 38.90
C ARG A 82 8.37 3.83 37.72
N ILE A 83 9.09 4.04 36.63
CA ILE A 83 8.52 4.47 35.35
C ILE A 83 8.13 3.21 34.58
N LEU A 84 6.83 3.11 34.26
CA LEU A 84 6.27 1.99 33.52
C LEU A 84 5.94 2.41 32.08
N VAL A 85 6.38 1.62 31.11
CA VAL A 85 6.00 1.75 29.68
C VAL A 85 5.45 0.40 29.26
N TYR A 86 4.25 0.36 28.66
CA TYR A 86 3.52 -0.89 28.39
C TYR A 86 3.40 -1.82 29.62
N ASN A 87 3.25 -1.24 30.81
CA ASN A 87 3.19 -1.96 32.09
C ASN A 87 4.50 -2.70 32.47
N GLU A 88 5.60 -2.44 31.76
CA GLU A 88 6.93 -2.92 32.09
C GLU A 88 7.79 -1.83 32.73
N PRO A 89 8.58 -2.13 33.78
CA PRO A 89 9.50 -1.16 34.36
C PRO A 89 10.63 -0.85 33.38
N ARG A 90 10.70 0.40 32.92
CA ARG A 90 11.73 0.91 32.00
C ARG A 90 12.65 1.95 32.63
N GLY A 91 12.38 2.33 33.87
CA GLY A 91 13.14 3.35 34.57
C GLY A 91 12.63 3.62 35.98
N GLU A 92 13.19 4.65 36.58
CA GLU A 92 12.78 5.18 37.88
C GLU A 92 12.99 6.70 37.93
N VAL A 93 12.15 7.39 38.69
CA VAL A 93 12.32 8.79 39.08
C VAL A 93 12.48 8.84 40.58
N GLY A 94 13.46 9.62 41.05
CA GLY A 94 13.77 9.75 42.46
C GLY A 94 13.98 11.21 42.87
N ILE A 95 13.61 11.52 44.10
CA ILE A 95 13.85 12.78 44.78
C ILE A 95 14.67 12.52 46.04
N PHE A 96 15.66 13.37 46.27
CA PHE A 96 16.65 13.24 47.33
C PHE A 96 16.78 14.59 48.03
N TYR A 97 16.70 14.59 49.36
CA TYR A 97 17.09 15.75 50.16
C TYR A 97 18.57 15.66 50.52
N LEU A 98 19.29 16.79 50.43
CA LEU A 98 20.72 16.88 50.69
C LEU A 98 21.06 16.94 52.19
N GLU A 99 20.07 17.22 53.02
CA GLU A 99 20.19 17.39 54.47
C GLU A 99 19.09 16.63 55.21
N GLU A 100 19.35 16.25 56.45
CA GLU A 100 18.35 15.64 57.33
C GLU A 100 17.22 16.63 57.63
N ARG A 101 15.98 16.12 57.61
CA ARG A 101 14.77 16.88 57.94
C ARG A 101 13.89 16.07 58.89
N ALA A 102 12.94 16.77 59.51
CA ALA A 102 12.00 16.16 60.43
C ALA A 102 11.23 15.03 59.72
N ALA A 103 11.02 13.93 60.45
CA ALA A 103 10.26 12.81 59.92
C ALA A 103 8.79 13.20 59.69
N ALA A 104 8.25 12.72 58.57
CA ALA A 104 6.88 12.88 58.11
C ALA A 104 6.29 11.48 57.83
N ASP A 105 5.78 11.22 56.62
CA ASP A 105 5.13 9.95 56.26
C ASP A 105 6.12 8.92 55.70
N GLU A 106 7.08 9.35 54.89
CA GLU A 106 8.14 8.50 54.35
C GLU A 106 9.50 9.15 54.55
N GLY A 107 10.16 8.84 55.67
CA GLY A 107 11.35 9.62 56.07
C GLY A 107 10.95 11.09 56.21
N PRO A 108 11.63 12.04 55.53
CA PRO A 108 11.25 13.45 55.56
C PRO A 108 10.18 13.86 54.53
N PHE A 109 9.57 12.93 53.78
CA PHE A 109 8.60 13.22 52.72
C PHE A 109 7.16 13.08 53.21
N LEU A 110 6.27 13.92 52.68
CA LEU A 110 4.83 13.88 52.92
C LEU A 110 4.15 12.81 52.06
N LYS A 111 3.00 12.30 52.52
CA LYS A 111 2.17 11.37 51.73
C LYS A 111 1.77 11.95 50.37
N GLU A 112 1.45 13.24 50.31
CA GLU A 112 1.12 13.96 49.08
C GLU A 112 2.28 13.96 48.08
N GLU A 113 3.53 14.04 48.56
CA GLU A 113 4.73 14.02 47.72
C GLU A 113 5.02 12.63 47.14
N ARG A 114 4.73 11.57 47.89
CA ARG A 114 4.76 10.20 47.37
C ARG A 114 3.75 10.03 46.23
N ILE A 115 2.51 10.47 46.44
CA ILE A 115 1.45 10.45 45.41
C ILE A 115 1.89 11.28 44.18
N MET A 116 2.49 12.45 44.41
CA MET A 116 3.01 13.30 43.35
C MET A 116 4.12 12.59 42.55
N LEU A 117 5.08 11.93 43.21
CA LEU A 117 6.15 11.20 42.54
C LEU A 117 5.63 10.04 41.67
N ASP A 118 4.65 9.30 42.18
CA ASP A 118 4.04 8.20 41.43
C ASP A 118 3.30 8.72 40.19
N GLU A 119 2.62 9.85 40.31
CA GLU A 119 1.95 10.51 39.19
C GLU A 119 2.96 11.06 38.16
N VAL A 120 4.10 11.61 38.62
CA VAL A 120 5.22 12.01 37.75
C VAL A 120 5.74 10.81 36.97
N ALA A 121 6.02 9.69 37.65
CA ALA A 121 6.54 8.47 37.02
C ALA A 121 5.57 7.95 35.94
N ARG A 122 4.27 7.95 36.25
CA ARG A 122 3.20 7.55 35.33
C ARG A 122 3.15 8.47 34.10
N ARG A 123 3.29 9.79 34.28
CA ARG A 123 3.29 10.76 33.18
C ARG A 123 4.51 10.63 32.28
N ILE A 124 5.70 10.44 32.86
CA ILE A 124 6.92 10.18 32.08
C ILE A 124 6.71 8.95 31.18
N GLY A 125 6.20 7.84 31.73
CA GLY A 125 5.92 6.64 30.97
C GLY A 125 4.92 6.86 29.83
N ALA A 126 3.85 7.62 30.09
CA ALA A 126 2.83 7.95 29.08
C ALA A 126 3.38 8.84 27.96
N VAL A 127 4.23 9.82 28.29
CA VAL A 127 4.86 10.69 27.29
C VAL A 127 5.89 9.91 26.47
N ALA A 128 6.73 9.09 27.10
CA ALA A 128 7.69 8.25 26.38
C ALA A 128 7.00 7.32 25.38
N LEU A 129 5.89 6.69 25.78
CA LEU A 129 5.05 5.87 24.91
C LEU A 129 4.53 6.67 23.70
N ARG A 130 4.03 7.88 23.93
CA ARG A 130 3.51 8.76 22.87
C ARG A 130 4.60 9.10 21.85
N ILE A 131 5.76 9.54 22.33
CA ILE A 131 6.90 9.94 21.47
C ILE A 131 7.38 8.75 20.63
N ALA A 132 7.54 7.58 21.24
CA ALA A 132 7.97 6.37 20.52
C ALA A 132 6.97 5.97 19.42
N ALA A 133 5.66 6.00 19.72
CA ALA A 133 4.62 5.68 18.74
C ALA A 133 4.56 6.68 17.58
N GLU A 134 4.74 7.98 17.86
CA GLU A 134 4.80 9.04 16.84
C GLU A 134 6.00 8.84 15.91
N GLN A 135 7.18 8.53 16.46
CA GLN A 135 8.40 8.27 15.67
C GLN A 135 8.28 7.01 14.79
N GLU A 136 7.74 5.92 15.33
CA GLU A 136 7.50 4.68 14.57
C GLU A 136 6.53 4.92 13.41
N LEU A 137 5.44 5.66 13.66
CA LEU A 137 4.46 6.01 12.63
C LEU A 137 5.08 6.87 11.53
N GLN A 138 5.94 7.83 11.89
CA GLN A 138 6.65 8.66 10.91
C GLN A 138 7.57 7.84 10.01
N GLU A 139 8.34 6.91 10.58
CA GLU A 139 9.25 6.06 9.81
C GLU A 139 8.50 5.11 8.88
N ILE A 140 7.42 4.48 9.36
CA ILE A 140 6.56 3.62 8.52
C ILE A 140 5.97 4.41 7.36
N ASN A 141 5.44 5.61 7.61
CA ASN A 141 4.88 6.46 6.55
C ASN A 141 5.95 6.88 5.53
N ARG A 142 7.17 7.16 5.98
CA ARG A 142 8.30 7.48 5.11
C ARG A 142 8.64 6.31 4.19
N GLN A 143 8.75 5.10 4.76
CA GLN A 143 9.03 3.88 3.99
C GLN A 143 7.92 3.57 2.98
N LEU A 144 6.65 3.66 3.40
CA LEU A 144 5.50 3.41 2.54
C LEU A 144 5.44 4.40 1.37
N SER A 145 5.80 5.67 1.61
CA SER A 145 5.85 6.69 0.55
C SER A 145 6.92 6.37 -0.50
N LEU A 146 8.11 5.94 -0.08
CA LEU A 146 9.18 5.52 -0.99
C LEU A 146 8.78 4.31 -1.83
N GLU A 147 8.22 3.28 -1.21
CA GLU A 147 7.76 2.08 -1.91
C GLU A 147 6.65 2.41 -2.92
N ARG A 148 5.70 3.26 -2.53
CA ARG A 148 4.61 3.72 -3.41
C ARG A 148 5.16 4.48 -4.62
N SER A 149 6.16 5.33 -4.43
CA SER A 149 6.79 6.07 -5.52
C SER A 149 7.49 5.13 -6.51
N ALA A 150 8.27 4.17 -6.01
CA ALA A 150 8.94 3.17 -6.85
C ALA A 150 7.94 2.30 -7.64
N LEU A 151 6.84 1.89 -7.00
CA LEU A 151 5.76 1.15 -7.67
C LEU A 151 5.06 2.00 -8.74
N GLN A 152 4.85 3.28 -8.50
CA GLN A 152 4.26 4.18 -9.49
C GLN A 152 5.16 4.33 -10.71
N GLU A 153 6.47 4.49 -10.51
CA GLU A 153 7.45 4.57 -11.59
C GLU A 153 7.53 3.28 -12.40
N SER A 154 7.61 2.12 -11.74
CA SER A 154 7.61 0.81 -12.41
C SER A 154 6.35 0.61 -13.25
N ASN A 155 5.17 0.94 -12.69
CA ASN A 155 3.90 0.86 -13.43
C ASN A 155 3.85 1.82 -14.63
N ALA A 156 4.41 3.02 -14.51
CA ALA A 156 4.49 3.97 -15.62
C ALA A 156 5.41 3.44 -16.74
N ALA A 157 6.57 2.89 -16.39
CA ALA A 157 7.50 2.27 -17.33
C ALA A 157 6.86 1.08 -18.05
N LEU A 158 6.17 0.19 -17.33
CA LEU A 158 5.45 -0.94 -17.92
C LEU A 158 4.37 -0.48 -18.91
N ARG A 159 3.60 0.56 -18.57
CA ARG A 159 2.61 1.14 -19.49
C ARG A 159 3.26 1.70 -20.75
N ALA A 160 4.40 2.40 -20.62
CA ALA A 160 5.14 2.92 -21.77
C ALA A 160 5.63 1.78 -22.69
N VAL A 161 6.16 0.70 -22.12
CA VAL A 161 6.58 -0.50 -22.87
C VAL A 161 5.38 -1.15 -23.59
N LEU A 162 4.24 -1.31 -22.93
CA LEU A 162 3.03 -1.88 -23.54
C LEU A 162 2.52 -1.03 -24.71
N THR A 163 2.50 0.30 -24.56
CA THR A 163 2.16 1.22 -25.65
C THR A 163 3.11 1.04 -26.82
N LYS A 164 4.42 0.97 -26.57
CA LYS A 164 5.43 0.80 -27.62
C LYS A 164 5.27 -0.51 -28.39
N ILE A 165 5.04 -1.62 -27.68
CA ILE A 165 4.75 -2.93 -28.31
C ILE A 165 3.48 -2.85 -29.17
N GLY A 166 2.44 -2.17 -28.69
CA GLY A 166 1.21 -1.94 -29.45
C GLY A 166 1.46 -1.20 -30.75
N GLU A 167 2.23 -0.11 -30.70
CA GLU A 167 2.62 0.69 -31.87
C GLU A 167 3.46 -0.09 -32.87
N GLU A 168 4.49 -0.82 -32.41
CA GLU A 168 5.34 -1.65 -33.27
C GLU A 168 4.55 -2.75 -33.97
N LYS A 169 3.67 -3.42 -33.23
CA LYS A 169 2.78 -4.42 -33.81
C LYS A 169 1.88 -3.81 -34.88
N GLN A 170 1.30 -2.64 -34.61
CA GLN A 170 0.48 -1.93 -35.58
C GLN A 170 1.28 -1.44 -36.79
N GLN A 171 2.55 -1.10 -36.61
CA GLN A 171 3.43 -0.74 -37.72
C GLN A 171 3.70 -1.92 -38.64
N ILE A 172 4.11 -3.06 -38.09
CA ILE A 172 4.31 -4.32 -38.84
C ILE A 172 3.05 -4.67 -39.62
N TYR A 173 1.89 -4.50 -38.99
CA TYR A 173 0.60 -4.73 -39.60
C TYR A 173 0.34 -3.82 -40.82
N ARG A 174 0.57 -2.52 -40.69
CA ARG A 174 0.43 -1.58 -41.81
C ARG A 174 1.40 -1.87 -42.95
N ASP A 175 2.64 -2.22 -42.64
CA ASP A 175 3.66 -2.52 -43.64
C ASP A 175 3.31 -3.78 -44.44
N MET A 176 2.84 -4.84 -43.75
CA MET A 176 2.37 -6.06 -44.42
C MET A 176 1.18 -5.79 -45.35
N ALA A 177 0.18 -5.05 -44.87
CA ALA A 177 -0.99 -4.72 -45.69
C ALA A 177 -0.60 -3.91 -46.94
N ALA A 178 0.29 -2.93 -46.78
CA ALA A 178 0.80 -2.14 -47.89
C ALA A 178 1.56 -3.01 -48.92
N HIS A 179 2.36 -3.99 -48.48
CA HIS A 179 3.02 -4.92 -49.40
C HIS A 179 2.02 -5.79 -50.16
N ILE A 180 0.99 -6.31 -49.50
CA ILE A 180 -0.04 -7.12 -50.16
C ILE A 180 -0.78 -6.27 -51.21
N GLU A 181 -1.25 -5.09 -50.84
CA GLU A 181 -2.02 -4.22 -51.72
C GLU A 181 -1.22 -3.66 -52.89
N LYS A 182 0.03 -3.22 -52.65
CA LYS A 182 0.82 -2.48 -53.64
C LYS A 182 1.75 -3.36 -54.46
N ILE A 183 2.07 -4.57 -54.01
CA ILE A 183 3.02 -5.46 -54.68
C ILE A 183 2.31 -6.75 -55.13
N ILE A 184 1.66 -7.46 -54.22
CA ILE A 184 1.13 -8.80 -54.53
C ILE A 184 -0.15 -8.72 -55.37
N LEU A 185 -1.11 -7.87 -55.01
CA LEU A 185 -2.38 -7.75 -55.73
C LEU A 185 -2.20 -7.33 -57.20
N PRO A 186 -1.35 -6.35 -57.56
CA PRO A 186 -1.10 -6.00 -58.95
C PRO A 186 -0.55 -7.16 -59.78
N ILE A 187 0.38 -7.95 -59.21
CA ILE A 187 0.94 -9.14 -59.87
C ILE A 187 -0.16 -10.18 -60.12
N LEU A 188 -1.01 -10.43 -59.12
CA LEU A 188 -2.14 -11.36 -59.28
C LEU A 188 -3.13 -10.88 -60.33
N GLN A 189 -3.33 -9.57 -60.46
CA GLN A 189 -4.21 -9.00 -61.46
C GLN A 189 -3.64 -9.17 -62.88
N VAL A 190 -2.33 -8.99 -63.07
CA VAL A 190 -1.67 -9.30 -64.36
C VAL A 190 -1.78 -10.79 -64.69
N LEU A 191 -1.48 -11.68 -63.73
CA LEU A 191 -1.59 -13.13 -63.91
C LEU A 191 -3.04 -13.58 -64.21
N PHE A 192 -4.04 -12.91 -63.63
CA PHE A 192 -5.45 -13.17 -63.90
C PHE A 192 -5.82 -12.90 -65.36
N LEU A 193 -5.25 -11.85 -65.95
CA LEU A 193 -5.50 -11.45 -67.33
C LEU A 193 -4.86 -12.42 -68.32
N GLU A 194 -3.66 -12.93 -68.03
CA GLU A 194 -2.91 -13.84 -68.92
C GLU A 194 -3.35 -15.32 -68.84
N MET A 195 -4.09 -15.71 -67.82
CA MET A 195 -4.47 -17.12 -67.60
C MET A 195 -5.74 -17.57 -68.37
N PRO A 196 -5.79 -18.84 -68.83
CA PRO A 196 -6.99 -19.48 -69.39
C PRO A 196 -8.18 -19.46 -68.41
N LYS A 197 -9.41 -19.33 -68.94
CA LYS A 197 -10.64 -19.14 -68.13
C LYS A 197 -10.84 -20.19 -67.03
N GLU A 198 -10.50 -21.44 -67.29
CA GLU A 198 -10.66 -22.56 -66.35
C GLU A 198 -9.80 -22.42 -65.08
N LYS A 199 -8.64 -21.74 -65.17
CA LYS A 199 -7.70 -21.60 -64.06
C LYS A 199 -7.88 -20.29 -63.26
N ARG A 200 -8.66 -19.34 -63.77
CA ARG A 200 -8.91 -18.03 -63.12
C ARG A 200 -9.52 -18.14 -61.73
N LYS A 201 -10.32 -19.19 -61.49
CA LYS A 201 -10.93 -19.46 -60.18
C LYS A 201 -9.90 -19.65 -59.06
N TYR A 202 -8.72 -20.20 -59.37
CA TYR A 202 -7.64 -20.35 -58.38
C TYR A 202 -7.02 -19.00 -58.00
N ILE A 203 -6.89 -18.07 -58.95
CA ILE A 203 -6.37 -16.72 -58.69
C ILE A 203 -7.38 -15.91 -57.86
N GLU A 204 -8.69 -16.05 -58.13
CA GLU A 204 -9.70 -15.41 -57.28
C GLU A 204 -9.65 -15.90 -55.84
N ILE A 205 -9.55 -17.22 -55.62
CA ILE A 205 -9.41 -17.79 -54.27
C ILE A 205 -8.14 -17.28 -53.59
N LEU A 206 -7.01 -17.21 -54.31
CA LEU A 206 -5.75 -16.71 -53.76
C LEU A 206 -5.83 -15.23 -53.39
N ARG A 207 -6.45 -14.40 -54.24
CA ARG A 207 -6.72 -12.99 -53.96
C ARG A 207 -7.57 -12.84 -52.70
N THR A 208 -8.69 -13.55 -52.62
CA THR A 208 -9.58 -13.48 -51.45
C THR A 208 -8.87 -13.95 -50.18
N ASN A 209 -8.05 -14.99 -50.24
CA ASN A 209 -7.26 -15.42 -49.09
C ASN A 209 -6.23 -14.38 -48.66
N LEU A 210 -5.56 -13.70 -49.60
CA LEU A 210 -4.60 -12.64 -49.29
C LEU A 210 -5.29 -11.40 -48.72
N GLU A 211 -6.48 -11.05 -49.20
CA GLU A 211 -7.32 -9.98 -48.65
C GLU A 211 -7.85 -10.35 -47.24
N GLU A 212 -8.25 -11.60 -47.01
CA GLU A 212 -8.63 -12.09 -45.67
C GLU A 212 -7.44 -12.13 -44.71
N ILE A 213 -6.25 -12.52 -45.19
CA ILE A 213 -5.02 -12.45 -44.40
C ILE A 213 -4.69 -10.98 -44.12
N ALA A 214 -4.86 -10.08 -45.09
CA ALA A 214 -4.64 -8.63 -44.95
C ALA A 214 -5.68 -7.93 -44.02
N SER A 215 -6.89 -8.49 -43.90
CA SER A 215 -8.04 -7.86 -43.22
C SER A 215 -7.81 -7.53 -41.73
N PRO A 216 -7.23 -8.41 -40.89
CA PRO A 216 -6.83 -8.09 -39.51
C PRO A 216 -5.82 -6.96 -39.40
N PHE A 217 -5.10 -6.65 -40.48
CA PHE A 217 -4.08 -5.61 -40.53
C PHE A 217 -4.62 -4.23 -40.98
N LEU A 218 -5.78 -4.22 -41.67
CA LEU A 218 -6.44 -3.02 -42.20
C LEU A 218 -7.58 -2.50 -41.31
N GLN A 219 -8.10 -3.32 -40.39
CA GLN A 219 -9.18 -2.92 -39.47
C GLN A 219 -8.64 -2.57 -38.07
N LYS A 220 -9.17 -1.49 -37.47
CA LYS A 220 -8.97 -1.18 -36.04
C LYS A 220 -9.35 -2.42 -35.21
N PRO A 221 -8.63 -2.73 -34.11
CA PRO A 221 -8.95 -3.88 -33.29
C PRO A 221 -10.38 -3.73 -32.75
N THR A 222 -11.30 -4.55 -33.26
CA THR A 222 -12.62 -4.72 -32.67
C THR A 222 -12.46 -5.45 -31.34
N PRO A 223 -12.91 -4.89 -30.21
CA PRO A 223 -12.64 -5.39 -28.87
C PRO A 223 -13.54 -6.57 -28.51
N ALA A 224 -13.46 -7.67 -29.26
CA ALA A 224 -14.21 -8.90 -28.97
C ALA A 224 -13.41 -10.16 -29.31
N HIS A 225 -12.15 -10.25 -28.84
CA HIS A 225 -11.42 -11.51 -28.93
C HIS A 225 -11.85 -12.47 -27.81
N LEU A 226 -12.87 -13.26 -28.11
CA LEU A 226 -13.03 -14.57 -27.50
C LEU A 226 -11.88 -15.49 -27.95
N SER A 227 -11.25 -16.16 -26.99
CA SER A 227 -10.09 -17.05 -27.18
C SER A 227 -10.45 -18.35 -27.93
N LEU A 228 -10.66 -18.22 -29.24
CA LEU A 228 -10.77 -19.35 -30.17
C LEU A 228 -9.37 -19.87 -30.52
N THR A 229 -9.22 -21.18 -30.58
CA THR A 229 -8.00 -21.86 -31.04
C THR A 229 -7.84 -21.73 -32.55
N GLN A 230 -6.61 -21.90 -33.07
CA GLN A 230 -6.32 -21.80 -34.51
C GLN A 230 -7.25 -22.69 -35.37
N THR A 231 -7.58 -23.90 -34.89
CA THR A 231 -8.50 -24.82 -35.59
C THR A 231 -9.95 -24.34 -35.55
N GLU A 232 -10.38 -23.73 -34.45
CA GLU A 232 -11.73 -23.16 -34.31
C GLU A 232 -11.90 -21.92 -35.21
N ILE A 233 -10.87 -21.09 -35.34
CA ILE A 233 -10.85 -19.93 -36.26
C ILE A 233 -11.03 -20.38 -37.71
N THR A 234 -10.26 -21.40 -38.15
CA THR A 234 -10.40 -21.95 -39.50
C THR A 234 -11.81 -22.50 -39.75
N ILE A 235 -12.39 -23.21 -38.79
CA ILE A 235 -13.74 -23.77 -38.91
C ILE A 235 -14.80 -22.66 -38.92
N CYS A 236 -14.64 -21.60 -38.13
CA CYS A 236 -15.50 -20.41 -38.18
C CYS A 236 -15.51 -19.77 -39.58
N ASN A 237 -14.33 -19.58 -40.20
CA ASN A 237 -14.24 -18.99 -41.54
C ASN A 237 -14.92 -19.86 -42.60
N LEU A 238 -14.74 -21.18 -42.55
CA LEU A 238 -15.42 -22.09 -43.48
C LEU A 238 -16.96 -22.08 -43.30
N ILE A 239 -17.44 -21.96 -42.06
CA ILE A 239 -18.87 -21.82 -41.77
C ILE A 239 -19.42 -20.48 -42.25
N ARG A 240 -18.65 -19.40 -42.08
CA ARG A 240 -18.97 -18.05 -42.59
C ARG A 240 -19.05 -18.05 -44.12
N ASN A 241 -18.20 -18.81 -44.80
CA ASN A 241 -18.25 -18.97 -46.25
C ASN A 241 -19.33 -19.96 -46.74
N GLY A 242 -20.28 -20.35 -45.88
CA GLY A 242 -21.46 -21.12 -46.24
C GLY A 242 -21.27 -22.63 -46.33
N LEU A 243 -20.10 -23.18 -45.98
CA LEU A 243 -19.86 -24.63 -46.05
C LEU A 243 -20.64 -25.39 -44.96
N ARG A 244 -21.20 -26.54 -45.34
CA ARG A 244 -21.92 -27.47 -44.46
C ARG A 244 -20.94 -28.41 -43.74
N THR A 245 -21.37 -28.99 -42.61
CA THR A 245 -20.52 -29.87 -41.78
C THR A 245 -19.84 -30.99 -42.58
N LYS A 246 -20.57 -31.62 -43.52
CA LYS A 246 -20.05 -32.71 -44.36
C LYS A 246 -18.99 -32.22 -45.36
N GLU A 247 -19.12 -31.00 -45.86
CA GLU A 247 -18.19 -30.39 -46.81
C GLU A 247 -16.91 -29.98 -46.09
N ILE A 248 -17.02 -29.37 -44.91
CA ILE A 248 -15.89 -29.03 -44.04
C ILE A 248 -15.12 -30.31 -43.63
N ALA A 249 -15.84 -31.38 -43.29
CA ALA A 249 -15.25 -32.66 -42.92
C ALA A 249 -14.42 -33.27 -44.07
N LYS A 250 -14.99 -33.26 -45.29
CA LYS A 250 -14.30 -33.72 -46.51
C LYS A 250 -13.08 -32.85 -46.83
N LEU A 251 -13.20 -31.53 -46.71
CA LEU A 251 -12.12 -30.57 -46.95
C LEU A 251 -10.94 -30.75 -45.98
N ARG A 252 -11.23 -31.09 -44.71
CA ARG A 252 -10.24 -31.20 -43.64
C ARG A 252 -9.71 -32.62 -43.42
N GLY A 253 -10.24 -33.61 -44.14
CA GLY A 253 -9.85 -35.02 -43.97
C GLY A 253 -10.22 -35.60 -42.60
N VAL A 254 -11.27 -35.09 -41.96
CA VAL A 254 -11.73 -35.52 -40.62
C VAL A 254 -13.18 -35.99 -40.65
N SER A 255 -13.62 -36.67 -39.59
CA SER A 255 -15.00 -37.14 -39.50
C SER A 255 -15.99 -35.96 -39.38
N PRO A 256 -17.23 -36.08 -39.92
CA PRO A 256 -18.29 -35.09 -39.69
C PRO A 256 -18.60 -34.85 -38.21
N ALA A 257 -18.43 -35.87 -37.36
CA ALA A 257 -18.60 -35.76 -35.91
C ALA A 257 -17.55 -34.84 -35.26
N THR A 258 -16.31 -34.86 -35.75
CA THR A 258 -15.23 -33.97 -35.31
C THR A 258 -15.58 -32.51 -35.58
N ILE A 259 -16.07 -32.21 -36.78
CA ILE A 259 -16.52 -30.85 -37.14
C ILE A 259 -17.72 -30.42 -36.28
N HIS A 260 -18.65 -31.34 -35.99
CA HIS A 260 -19.77 -31.06 -35.10
C HIS A 260 -19.29 -30.66 -33.69
N ARG A 261 -18.32 -31.38 -33.10
CA ARG A 261 -17.74 -30.99 -31.80
C ARG A 261 -17.07 -29.62 -31.84
N HIS A 262 -16.31 -29.31 -32.89
CA HIS A 262 -15.73 -27.97 -33.04
C HIS A 262 -16.81 -26.89 -33.15
N ARG A 263 -17.92 -27.13 -33.88
CA ARG A 263 -19.05 -26.20 -33.96
C ARG A 263 -19.70 -25.95 -32.59
N GLU A 264 -19.87 -26.99 -31.78
CA GLU A 264 -20.38 -26.86 -30.42
C GLU A 264 -19.42 -26.11 -29.49
N HIS A 265 -18.12 -26.36 -29.58
CA HIS A 265 -17.12 -25.62 -28.81
C HIS A 265 -17.11 -24.14 -29.20
N ILE A 266 -17.17 -23.84 -30.50
CA ILE A 266 -17.29 -22.47 -31.01
C ILE A 266 -18.57 -21.81 -30.46
N ARG A 267 -19.73 -22.48 -30.54
CA ARG A 267 -20.98 -21.95 -29.98
C ARG A 267 -20.88 -21.69 -28.48
N LYS A 268 -20.29 -22.61 -27.72
CA LYS A 268 -20.10 -22.47 -26.27
C LYS A 268 -19.19 -21.30 -25.92
N LYS A 269 -18.08 -21.17 -26.65
CA LYS A 269 -17.15 -20.04 -26.49
C LYS A 269 -17.86 -18.74 -26.81
N LEU A 270 -18.54 -18.64 -27.95
CA LEU A 270 -19.34 -17.47 -28.36
C LEU A 270 -20.63 -17.23 -27.54
N GLN A 271 -20.84 -17.96 -26.44
CA GLN A 271 -22.00 -17.84 -25.54
C GLN A 271 -23.37 -18.06 -26.23
N LEU A 272 -23.39 -18.79 -27.35
CA LEU A 272 -24.59 -19.13 -28.12
C LEU A 272 -25.31 -20.38 -27.63
N THR A 273 -24.91 -20.93 -26.49
CA THR A 273 -25.39 -22.22 -25.97
C THR A 273 -26.88 -22.22 -25.64
N LYS A 274 -27.48 -21.06 -25.35
CA LYS A 274 -28.91 -20.91 -25.02
C LYS A 274 -29.72 -20.15 -26.06
N ALA A 275 -29.08 -19.65 -27.13
CA ALA A 275 -29.72 -18.83 -28.14
C ALA A 275 -30.07 -19.65 -29.39
N LYS A 276 -31.31 -19.52 -29.90
CA LYS A 276 -31.77 -20.12 -31.18
C LYS A 276 -31.15 -19.47 -32.43
N VAL A 277 -29.98 -18.87 -32.30
CA VAL A 277 -29.32 -18.13 -33.37
C VAL A 277 -28.44 -19.09 -34.20
N ASN A 278 -28.56 -19.00 -35.53
CA ASN A 278 -27.74 -19.75 -36.47
C ASN A 278 -26.28 -19.27 -36.37
N LEU A 279 -25.36 -20.21 -36.20
CA LEU A 279 -23.92 -19.92 -36.05
C LEU A 279 -23.35 -19.19 -37.27
N ALA A 280 -23.78 -19.52 -38.49
CA ALA A 280 -23.31 -18.83 -39.70
C ALA A 280 -23.78 -17.38 -39.73
N THR A 281 -25.06 -17.13 -39.44
CA THR A 281 -25.65 -15.78 -39.39
C THR A 281 -24.99 -14.92 -38.30
N HIS A 282 -24.73 -15.50 -37.12
CA HIS A 282 -24.03 -14.80 -36.04
C HIS A 282 -22.57 -14.50 -36.36
N LEU A 283 -21.88 -15.36 -37.13
CA LEU A 283 -20.50 -15.11 -37.56
C LEU A 283 -20.38 -14.01 -38.63
N HIS A 284 -21.48 -13.66 -39.31
CA HIS A 284 -21.55 -12.52 -40.23
C HIS A 284 -21.88 -11.18 -39.54
N SER A 285 -22.43 -11.19 -38.32
CA SER A 285 -22.74 -9.97 -37.57
C SER A 285 -21.55 -9.39 -36.78
N PHE A 286 -20.41 -10.10 -36.72
CA PHE A 286 -19.12 -9.54 -36.28
C PHE A 286 -18.40 -8.95 -37.50
N THR A 287 -18.85 -7.78 -37.94
CA THR A 287 -18.07 -6.85 -38.78
C THR A 287 -17.36 -5.85 -37.89
#